data_AF-A0A143CBN1-F1
#
_entry.id   AF-A0A143CBN1-F1
#
_cell.length_a   1.000
_cell.length_b   1.000
_cell.length_c   1.000
_cell.angle_alpha   90.00
_cell.angle_beta   90.00
_cell.angle_gamma   90.00
#
_symmetry.space_group_name_H-M   'P 1'
#
loop_
_entity.id
_entity.type
_entity.pdbx_description
1 polymer ?
#
loop_
_entity_poly.entity_id
_entity_poly.type
_entity_poly.pdbx_seq_one_letter_code
_entity_poly.pdbx_strand_id
1 'polypeptide(L)'
;MTTRQFEEYVVSDPAGGPYAITTGPDSALWFTLVHSGQIGRLVPGQEPVHHQLAPDSGPTVICTGPDGALWFTQYRAHRIGRITTAGEVTEFPLPTAQCGPFGIAVGPDRALWFTETAADRIGRITVQGSVTEYPLPRTGAFPSAIAASQDAMWFTMNQAGAIGRIDMDGRITVHELPTEAAAPVGITVDQDGTVWFTEIAAGQIGRRTPDGQMTEYPLPDRSARPHAITTDAQGTTWFTEWGANRVGSLTGDGNVTVHDLPTPASEPHGITVGPDSALWTALETGALARLDPTAIDAKATSSAVPTEKRNLS
;
A
#
# COMPACT_ATOMS: atom_id res chain seq x y z
N MET A 1 27.14 20.16 -5.33
CA MET A 1 25.82 20.34 -4.69
C MET A 1 25.20 18.96 -4.59
N THR A 2 24.96 18.45 -3.39
CA THR A 2 24.34 17.14 -3.20
C THR A 2 22.85 17.28 -3.52
N THR A 3 22.39 16.72 -4.63
CA THR A 3 20.98 16.69 -5.00
C THR A 3 20.20 16.02 -3.87
N ARG A 4 19.20 16.71 -3.29
CA ARG A 4 18.30 16.13 -2.29
C ARG A 4 17.61 14.92 -2.92
N GLN A 5 17.62 13.80 -2.22
CA GLN A 5 17.02 12.55 -2.70
C GLN A 5 15.49 12.59 -2.63
N PHE A 6 14.94 13.34 -1.68
CA PHE A 6 13.51 13.53 -1.49
C PHE A 6 13.11 15.00 -1.62
N GLU A 7 11.90 15.21 -2.13
CA GLU A 7 11.17 16.48 -2.12
C GLU A 7 9.91 16.32 -1.27
N GLU A 8 9.69 17.17 -0.27
CA GLU A 8 8.51 17.12 0.59
C GLU A 8 7.51 18.23 0.22
N TYR A 9 6.23 17.85 0.15
CA TYR A 9 5.10 18.71 -0.19
C TYR A 9 4.15 18.74 0.98
N VAL A 10 4.01 19.88 1.64
CA VAL A 10 3.05 20.05 2.75
C VAL A 10 1.64 20.03 2.16
N VAL A 11 0.80 19.11 2.63
CA VAL A 11 -0.56 18.91 2.13
C VAL A 11 -1.64 19.12 3.19
N SER A 12 -1.28 19.16 4.46
CA SER A 12 -2.18 19.49 5.57
C SER A 12 -1.37 20.01 6.75
N ASP A 13 -2.07 20.46 7.80
CA ASP A 13 -1.42 20.53 9.11
C ASP A 13 -1.08 19.11 9.64
N PRO A 14 -0.19 18.99 10.65
CA PRO A 14 0.17 17.69 11.22
C PRO A 14 -0.99 16.93 11.88
N ALA A 15 -2.11 17.58 12.19
CA ALA A 15 -3.29 16.92 12.71
C ALA A 15 -4.18 16.34 11.60
N GLY A 16 -3.83 16.51 10.31
CA GLY A 16 -4.52 15.88 9.18
C GLY A 16 -4.23 14.38 9.05
N GLY A 17 -2.98 13.97 9.29
CA GLY A 17 -2.55 12.57 9.17
C GLY A 17 -2.73 11.99 7.76
N PRO A 18 -1.93 12.39 6.75
CA PRO A 18 -1.84 11.66 5.49
C PRO A 18 -1.53 10.18 5.72
N TYR A 19 -2.32 9.28 5.13
CA TYR A 19 -2.19 7.83 5.36
C TYR A 19 -1.99 7.04 4.07
N ALA A 20 -3.04 6.85 3.26
CA ALA A 20 -2.94 6.21 1.95
C ALA A 20 -2.83 7.26 0.85
N ILE A 21 -2.18 6.88 -0.25
CA ILE A 21 -2.00 7.72 -1.43
C ILE A 21 -2.11 6.86 -2.70
N THR A 22 -2.70 7.41 -3.75
CA THR A 22 -2.78 6.78 -5.07
C THR A 22 -2.72 7.84 -6.18
N THR A 23 -2.33 7.44 -7.39
CA THR A 23 -2.46 8.30 -8.57
C THR A 23 -3.86 8.15 -9.16
N GLY A 24 -4.58 9.27 -9.23
CA GLY A 24 -5.92 9.36 -9.76
C GLY A 24 -5.98 9.33 -11.30
N PRO A 25 -7.20 9.15 -11.86
CA PRO A 25 -7.40 9.12 -13.31
C PRO A 25 -7.22 10.48 -13.98
N ASP A 26 -7.14 11.55 -13.19
CA ASP A 26 -6.83 12.92 -13.59
C ASP A 26 -5.34 13.28 -13.44
N SER A 27 -4.48 12.26 -13.27
CA SER A 27 -3.04 12.41 -13.04
C SER A 27 -2.67 13.24 -11.80
N ALA A 28 -3.61 13.43 -10.88
CA ALA A 28 -3.35 14.01 -9.57
C ALA A 28 -3.04 12.90 -8.54
N LEU A 29 -2.35 13.26 -7.47
CA LEU A 29 -2.23 12.43 -6.30
C LEU A 29 -3.48 12.60 -5.44
N TRP A 30 -4.08 11.48 -5.02
CA TRP A 30 -5.22 11.43 -4.12
C TRP A 30 -4.81 10.72 -2.84
N PHE A 31 -5.14 11.30 -1.69
CA PHE A 31 -4.70 10.79 -0.40
C PHE A 31 -5.78 10.91 0.67
N THR A 32 -5.72 10.06 1.68
CA THR A 32 -6.62 10.13 2.84
C THR A 32 -5.96 10.89 3.98
N LEU A 33 -6.73 11.73 4.67
CA LEU A 33 -6.35 12.36 5.93
C LEU A 33 -7.13 11.68 7.07
N VAL A 34 -6.51 10.69 7.72
CA VAL A 34 -7.19 9.77 8.66
C VAL A 34 -7.64 10.44 9.95
N HIS A 35 -7.00 11.54 10.34
CA HIS A 35 -7.27 12.23 11.59
C HIS A 35 -8.33 13.33 11.43
N SER A 36 -8.31 14.04 10.30
CA SER A 36 -9.27 15.12 9.99
C SER A 36 -10.52 14.65 9.23
N GLY A 37 -10.54 13.42 8.72
CA GLY A 37 -11.68 12.86 8.00
C GLY A 37 -11.88 13.52 6.63
N GLN A 38 -10.80 13.61 5.85
CA GLN A 38 -10.81 14.28 4.55
C GLN A 38 -10.17 13.40 3.47
N ILE A 39 -10.59 13.62 2.22
CA ILE A 39 -9.84 13.18 1.04
C ILE A 39 -9.11 14.40 0.47
N GLY A 40 -7.80 14.29 0.32
CA GLY A 40 -6.97 15.30 -0.30
C GLY A 40 -6.64 14.96 -1.75
N ARG A 41 -6.40 16.01 -2.54
CA ARG A 41 -5.98 15.95 -3.94
C ARG A 41 -4.84 16.93 -4.16
N LEU A 42 -3.74 16.49 -4.76
CA LEU A 42 -2.58 17.31 -5.10
C LEU A 42 -2.19 17.11 -6.56
N VAL A 43 -2.10 18.21 -7.31
CA VAL A 43 -1.33 18.27 -8.56
C VAL A 43 -0.01 18.95 -8.21
N PRO A 44 1.17 18.32 -8.43
CA PRO A 44 2.45 18.94 -8.12
C PRO A 44 2.57 20.35 -8.73
N GLY A 45 2.93 21.33 -7.89
CA GLY A 45 2.99 22.74 -8.27
C GLY A 45 1.67 23.52 -8.11
N GLN A 46 0.59 22.87 -7.66
CA GLN A 46 -0.66 23.52 -7.27
C GLN A 46 -0.91 23.36 -5.78
N GLU A 47 -1.77 24.22 -5.23
CA GLU A 47 -2.25 24.08 -3.85
C GLU A 47 -3.09 22.80 -3.69
N PRO A 48 -2.96 22.07 -2.57
CA PRO A 48 -3.82 20.92 -2.26
C PRO A 48 -5.30 21.33 -2.17
N VAL A 49 -6.18 20.44 -2.62
CA VAL A 49 -7.62 20.55 -2.43
C VAL A 49 -8.07 19.47 -1.43
N HIS A 50 -8.96 19.83 -0.50
CA HIS A 50 -9.51 18.89 0.49
C HIS A 50 -11.03 18.77 0.36
N HIS A 51 -11.51 17.54 0.49
CA HIS A 51 -12.92 17.19 0.51
C HIS A 51 -13.29 16.64 1.88
N GLN A 52 -14.11 17.38 2.62
CA GLN A 52 -14.55 17.01 3.96
C GLN A 52 -15.55 15.86 3.91
N LEU A 53 -15.32 14.82 4.73
CA LEU A 53 -16.26 13.73 4.95
C LEU A 53 -16.99 13.91 6.28
N ALA A 54 -17.95 13.02 6.55
CA ALA A 54 -18.58 12.91 7.86
C ALA A 54 -17.51 12.67 8.96
N PRO A 55 -17.65 13.28 10.16
CA PRO A 55 -16.64 13.19 11.23
C PRO A 55 -16.30 11.76 11.69
N ASP A 56 -17.25 10.83 11.54
CA ASP A 56 -17.14 9.42 11.93
C ASP A 56 -16.72 8.50 10.76
N SER A 57 -16.40 9.04 9.57
CA SER A 57 -15.99 8.25 8.40
C SER A 57 -14.74 7.41 8.66
N GLY A 58 -13.65 8.04 9.08
CA GLY A 58 -12.34 7.40 9.21
C GLY A 58 -11.83 6.86 7.85
N PRO A 59 -11.60 7.73 6.85
CA PRO A 59 -11.10 7.31 5.53
C PRO A 59 -9.71 6.69 5.69
N THR A 60 -9.47 5.50 5.15
CA THR A 60 -8.19 4.79 5.36
C THR A 60 -7.44 4.47 4.07
N VAL A 61 -7.85 3.48 3.27
CA VAL A 61 -7.16 3.15 2.01
C VAL A 61 -7.96 3.70 0.83
N ILE A 62 -7.28 4.23 -0.17
CA ILE A 62 -7.87 4.81 -1.40
C ILE A 62 -7.23 4.20 -2.64
N CYS A 63 -8.02 3.94 -3.67
CA CYS A 63 -7.57 3.45 -4.97
C CYS A 63 -8.36 4.09 -6.12
N THR A 64 -7.80 4.08 -7.33
CA THR A 64 -8.50 4.50 -8.55
C THR A 64 -9.43 3.38 -9.03
N GLY A 65 -10.72 3.69 -9.13
CA GLY A 65 -11.75 2.77 -9.57
C GLY A 65 -11.90 2.65 -11.09
N PRO A 66 -12.58 1.59 -11.57
CA PRO A 66 -12.74 1.31 -12.99
C PRO A 66 -13.72 2.26 -13.70
N ASP A 67 -14.42 3.10 -12.94
CA ASP A 67 -15.38 4.11 -13.39
C ASP A 67 -14.81 5.53 -13.41
N GLY A 68 -13.49 5.70 -13.23
CA GLY A 68 -12.83 7.00 -13.25
C GLY A 68 -13.05 7.84 -11.98
N ALA A 69 -13.57 7.23 -10.91
CA ALA A 69 -13.63 7.81 -9.57
C ALA A 69 -12.56 7.20 -8.66
N LEU A 70 -12.34 7.81 -7.50
CA LEU A 70 -11.52 7.25 -6.45
C LEU A 70 -12.45 6.52 -5.47
N TRP A 71 -12.03 5.35 -5.00
CA TRP A 71 -12.77 4.51 -4.06
C TRP A 71 -11.94 4.32 -2.80
N PHE A 72 -12.57 4.46 -1.64
CA PHE A 72 -11.89 4.42 -0.35
C PHE A 72 -12.68 3.70 0.73
N THR A 73 -11.98 3.16 1.71
CA THR A 73 -12.60 2.55 2.90
C THR A 73 -12.88 3.61 3.97
N GLN A 74 -14.03 3.50 4.64
CA GLN A 74 -14.37 4.29 5.82
C GLN A 74 -14.41 3.36 7.04
N TYR A 75 -13.26 3.21 7.70
CA TYR A 75 -13.05 2.21 8.74
C TYR A 75 -14.03 2.35 9.91
N ARG A 76 -14.23 3.59 10.37
CA ARG A 76 -15.07 3.92 11.54
C ARG A 76 -16.56 3.92 11.21
N ALA A 77 -16.94 4.34 10.00
CA ALA A 77 -18.34 4.36 9.58
C ALA A 77 -18.84 3.04 8.99
N HIS A 78 -17.96 2.07 8.76
CA HIS A 78 -18.28 0.76 8.16
C HIS A 78 -18.93 0.89 6.78
N ARG A 79 -18.29 1.72 5.93
CA ARG A 79 -18.76 2.06 4.58
C ARG A 79 -17.62 1.97 3.56
N ILE A 80 -18.01 1.86 2.30
CA ILE A 80 -17.14 2.17 1.17
C ILE A 80 -17.53 3.55 0.63
N GLY A 81 -16.56 4.44 0.51
CA GLY A 81 -16.71 5.75 -0.11
C GLY A 81 -16.25 5.74 -1.56
N ARG A 82 -16.85 6.62 -2.36
CA ARG A 82 -16.51 6.91 -3.75
C ARG A 82 -16.47 8.42 -3.91
N ILE A 83 -15.44 8.96 -4.53
CA ILE A 83 -15.33 10.39 -4.84
C ILE A 83 -14.95 10.61 -6.31
N THR A 84 -15.71 11.45 -7.02
CA THR A 84 -15.36 11.82 -8.40
C THR A 84 -14.19 12.79 -8.41
N THR A 85 -13.52 12.96 -9.55
CA THR A 85 -12.44 13.96 -9.68
C THR A 85 -12.94 15.40 -9.54
N ALA A 86 -14.25 15.63 -9.63
CA ALA A 86 -14.91 16.90 -9.33
C ALA A 86 -15.22 17.08 -7.83
N GLY A 87 -14.96 16.07 -6.99
CA GLY A 87 -15.17 16.13 -5.55
C GLY A 87 -16.53 15.66 -5.04
N GLU A 88 -17.36 15.04 -5.89
CA GLU A 88 -18.68 14.53 -5.48
C GLU A 88 -18.53 13.19 -4.76
N VAL A 89 -19.03 13.10 -3.52
CA VAL A 89 -18.91 11.92 -2.66
C VAL A 89 -20.20 11.09 -2.68
N THR A 90 -20.06 9.77 -2.75
CA THR A 90 -21.13 8.78 -2.55
C THR A 90 -20.64 7.71 -1.57
N GLU A 91 -21.52 7.22 -0.71
CA GLU A 91 -21.16 6.26 0.34
C GLU A 91 -22.09 5.04 0.30
N PHE A 92 -21.50 3.86 0.47
CA PHE A 92 -22.19 2.58 0.40
C PHE A 92 -22.09 1.89 1.77
N PRO A 93 -23.22 1.66 2.46
CA PRO A 93 -23.22 0.90 3.71
C PRO A 93 -22.86 -0.57 3.44
N LEU A 94 -22.11 -1.17 4.37
CA LEU A 94 -21.76 -2.58 4.31
C LEU A 94 -22.80 -3.45 5.04
N PRO A 95 -23.16 -4.63 4.50
CA PRO A 95 -24.08 -5.57 5.13
C PRO A 95 -23.67 -6.00 6.53
N THR A 96 -22.39 -6.33 6.73
CA THR A 96 -21.88 -6.72 8.05
C THR A 96 -21.65 -5.49 8.92
N ALA A 97 -22.36 -5.43 10.05
CA ALA A 97 -22.19 -4.36 11.03
C ALA A 97 -20.80 -4.43 11.67
N GLN A 98 -20.22 -3.27 11.96
CA GLN A 98 -18.93 -3.17 12.66
C GLN A 98 -17.77 -3.90 11.97
N CYS A 99 -17.84 -4.04 10.64
CA CYS A 99 -16.90 -4.85 9.86
C CYS A 99 -15.48 -4.27 9.75
N GLY A 100 -15.32 -2.97 9.98
CA GLY A 100 -14.04 -2.26 9.90
C GLY A 100 -13.33 -2.45 8.55
N PRO A 101 -13.85 -1.89 7.45
CA PRO A 101 -13.23 -2.04 6.15
C PRO A 101 -11.87 -1.33 6.12
N PHE A 102 -10.84 -1.97 5.55
CA PHE A 102 -9.47 -1.43 5.57
C PHE A 102 -8.84 -1.35 4.18
N GLY A 103 -8.32 -2.45 3.64
CA GLY A 103 -7.70 -2.48 2.31
C GLY A 103 -8.76 -2.42 1.21
N ILE A 104 -8.45 -1.79 0.08
CA ILE A 104 -9.32 -1.78 -1.11
C ILE A 104 -8.48 -1.75 -2.39
N ALA A 105 -8.87 -2.55 -3.38
CA ALA A 105 -8.24 -2.60 -4.70
C ALA A 105 -9.26 -2.98 -5.79
N VAL A 106 -8.95 -2.67 -7.05
CA VAL A 106 -9.73 -3.12 -8.21
C VAL A 106 -9.36 -4.55 -8.55
N GLY A 107 -10.35 -5.43 -8.67
CA GLY A 107 -10.14 -6.82 -9.09
C GLY A 107 -10.18 -7.01 -10.62
N PRO A 108 -9.77 -8.20 -11.11
CA PRO A 108 -9.81 -8.56 -12.54
C PRO A 108 -11.19 -8.42 -13.19
N ASP A 109 -12.24 -8.57 -12.39
CA ASP A 109 -13.64 -8.47 -12.78
C ASP A 109 -14.18 -7.04 -12.82
N ARG A 110 -13.30 -6.03 -12.66
CA ARG A 110 -13.64 -4.60 -12.62
C ARG A 110 -14.61 -4.23 -11.50
N ALA A 111 -14.65 -5.01 -10.42
CA ALA A 111 -15.24 -4.63 -9.15
C ALA A 111 -14.16 -4.14 -8.17
N LEU A 112 -14.58 -3.49 -7.10
CA LEU A 112 -13.70 -3.15 -5.99
C LEU A 112 -13.78 -4.29 -4.98
N TRP A 113 -12.64 -4.76 -4.51
CA TRP A 113 -12.52 -5.77 -3.48
C TRP A 113 -11.84 -5.14 -2.27
N PHE A 114 -12.33 -5.46 -1.08
CA PHE A 114 -11.88 -4.85 0.17
C PHE A 114 -11.80 -5.88 1.30
N THR A 115 -11.00 -5.57 2.32
CA THR A 115 -10.91 -6.38 3.54
C THR A 115 -11.79 -5.79 4.62
N GLU A 116 -12.41 -6.65 5.43
CA GLU A 116 -13.16 -6.29 6.64
C GLU A 116 -12.39 -6.80 7.85
N THR A 117 -11.50 -5.96 8.38
CA THR A 117 -10.50 -6.35 9.37
C THR A 117 -11.12 -6.86 10.66
N ALA A 118 -12.24 -6.29 11.09
CA ALA A 118 -12.90 -6.64 12.35
C ALA A 118 -13.90 -7.79 12.23
N ALA A 119 -14.27 -8.19 11.00
CA ALA A 119 -15.27 -9.22 10.74
C ALA A 119 -14.74 -10.49 10.04
N ASP A 120 -13.42 -10.57 9.79
CA ASP A 120 -12.77 -11.69 9.11
C ASP A 120 -13.44 -12.02 7.77
N ARG A 121 -13.60 -11.01 6.91
CA ARG A 121 -14.22 -11.14 5.58
C ARG A 121 -13.43 -10.44 4.50
N ILE A 122 -13.62 -10.91 3.28
CA ILE A 122 -13.33 -10.16 2.06
C ILE A 122 -14.67 -9.68 1.49
N GLY A 123 -14.79 -8.40 1.23
CA GLY A 123 -15.93 -7.82 0.54
C GLY A 123 -15.61 -7.53 -0.93
N ARG A 124 -16.66 -7.50 -1.74
CA ARG A 124 -16.64 -7.13 -3.15
C ARG A 124 -17.80 -6.19 -3.41
N ILE A 125 -17.55 -5.04 -4.03
CA ILE A 125 -18.55 -4.04 -4.39
C ILE A 125 -18.43 -3.66 -5.86
N THR A 126 -19.55 -3.72 -6.57
CA THR A 126 -19.66 -3.20 -7.95
C THR A 126 -19.70 -1.68 -7.94
N VAL A 127 -19.39 -1.03 -9.08
CA VAL A 127 -19.47 0.44 -9.17
C VAL A 127 -20.89 1.00 -8.98
N GLN A 128 -21.92 0.15 -9.11
CA GLN A 128 -23.32 0.46 -8.79
C GLN A 128 -23.68 0.28 -7.30
N GLY A 129 -22.74 -0.20 -6.47
CA GLY A 129 -22.93 -0.34 -5.03
C GLY A 129 -23.47 -1.70 -4.57
N SER A 130 -23.58 -2.70 -5.44
CA SER A 130 -23.96 -4.06 -5.03
C SER A 130 -22.78 -4.74 -4.32
N VAL A 131 -23.00 -5.18 -3.08
CA VAL A 131 -21.99 -5.78 -2.19
C VAL A 131 -22.18 -7.30 -2.06
N THR A 132 -21.09 -8.05 -2.03
CA THR A 132 -21.01 -9.47 -1.67
C THR A 132 -19.85 -9.67 -0.71
N GLU A 133 -20.05 -10.47 0.35
CA GLU A 133 -19.04 -10.70 1.40
C GLU A 133 -18.70 -12.19 1.51
N TYR A 134 -17.42 -12.50 1.67
CA TYR A 134 -16.86 -13.84 1.74
C TYR A 134 -16.17 -14.04 3.10
N PRO A 135 -16.71 -14.91 3.99
CA PRO A 135 -16.07 -15.17 5.28
C PRO A 135 -14.74 -15.89 5.09
N LEU A 136 -13.73 -15.47 5.86
CA LEU A 136 -12.46 -16.17 5.92
C LEU A 136 -12.61 -17.53 6.62
N PRO A 137 -11.79 -18.54 6.27
CA PRO A 137 -11.78 -19.83 6.96
C PRO A 137 -11.07 -19.78 8.33
N ARG A 138 -10.87 -18.58 8.91
CA ARG A 138 -10.22 -18.32 10.20
C ARG A 138 -10.90 -17.16 10.91
N THR A 139 -10.95 -17.23 12.23
CA THR A 139 -11.41 -16.15 13.11
C THR A 139 -10.23 -15.42 13.73
N GLY A 140 -10.34 -14.10 13.93
CA GLY A 140 -9.26 -13.26 14.44
C GLY A 140 -8.08 -13.17 13.48
N ALA A 141 -8.33 -13.27 12.17
CA ALA A 141 -7.29 -13.27 11.15
C ALA A 141 -6.76 -11.86 10.83
N PHE A 142 -7.59 -10.83 11.04
CA PHE A 142 -7.26 -9.43 10.74
C PHE A 142 -6.79 -9.25 9.28
N PRO A 143 -7.66 -9.49 8.28
CA PRO A 143 -7.30 -9.19 6.90
C PRO A 143 -6.98 -7.70 6.75
N SER A 144 -5.82 -7.38 6.15
CA SER A 144 -5.28 -6.02 6.07
C SER A 144 -5.22 -5.53 4.63
N ALA A 145 -4.06 -5.38 4.00
CA ALA A 145 -3.98 -4.90 2.62
C ALA A 145 -4.47 -5.98 1.62
N ILE A 146 -4.91 -5.53 0.44
CA ILE A 146 -5.38 -6.38 -0.66
C ILE A 146 -4.87 -5.84 -2.00
N ALA A 147 -4.46 -6.73 -2.90
CA ALA A 147 -3.97 -6.41 -4.24
C ALA A 147 -4.44 -7.46 -5.25
N ALA A 148 -4.60 -7.06 -6.52
CA ALA A 148 -5.07 -7.95 -7.57
C ALA A 148 -3.90 -8.63 -8.29
N SER A 149 -4.02 -9.94 -8.56
CA SER A 149 -3.31 -10.59 -9.66
C SER A 149 -4.16 -10.54 -10.93
N GLN A 150 -3.76 -11.25 -11.99
CA GLN A 150 -4.54 -11.32 -13.23
C GLN A 150 -5.87 -12.09 -13.07
N ASP A 151 -5.98 -12.93 -12.05
CA ASP A 151 -7.03 -13.95 -11.89
C ASP A 151 -7.66 -14.02 -10.49
N ALA A 152 -7.08 -13.33 -9.50
CA ALA A 152 -7.46 -13.43 -8.10
C ALA A 152 -7.18 -12.13 -7.34
N MET A 153 -7.67 -12.03 -6.11
CA MET A 153 -7.16 -11.07 -5.14
C MET A 153 -6.24 -11.78 -4.14
N TRP A 154 -5.17 -11.10 -3.76
CA TRP A 154 -4.25 -11.49 -2.70
C TRP A 154 -4.37 -10.51 -1.54
N PHE A 155 -4.38 -11.00 -0.31
CA PHE A 155 -4.51 -10.17 0.88
C PHE A 155 -3.64 -10.69 2.03
N THR A 156 -3.25 -9.80 2.93
CA THR A 156 -2.52 -10.17 4.15
C THR A 156 -3.49 -10.48 5.28
N MET A 157 -3.17 -11.45 6.12
CA MET A 157 -3.91 -11.79 7.34
C MET A 157 -2.99 -11.54 8.54
N ASN A 158 -3.03 -10.33 9.08
CA ASN A 158 -2.03 -9.81 10.01
C ASN A 158 -1.86 -10.70 11.26
N GLN A 159 -2.96 -11.03 11.91
CA GLN A 159 -2.93 -11.82 13.15
C GLN A 159 -2.89 -13.33 12.91
N ALA A 160 -3.07 -13.78 11.66
CA ALA A 160 -3.00 -15.19 11.30
C ALA A 160 -1.60 -15.63 10.82
N GLY A 161 -0.64 -14.70 10.63
CA GLY A 161 0.69 -15.04 10.10
C GLY A 161 0.62 -15.68 8.71
N ALA A 162 -0.27 -15.18 7.84
CA ALA A 162 -0.55 -15.77 6.54
C ALA A 162 -0.87 -14.71 5.48
N ILE A 163 -0.79 -15.11 4.21
CA ILE A 163 -1.45 -14.42 3.11
C ILE A 163 -2.61 -15.28 2.57
N GLY A 164 -3.68 -14.64 2.15
CA GLY A 164 -4.82 -15.29 1.52
C GLY A 164 -4.90 -14.97 0.02
N ARG A 165 -5.45 -15.91 -0.73
CA ARG A 165 -5.85 -15.75 -2.13
C ARG A 165 -7.35 -16.03 -2.23
N ILE A 166 -8.10 -15.11 -2.83
CA ILE A 166 -9.51 -15.32 -3.18
C ILE A 166 -9.68 -15.34 -4.69
N ASP A 167 -10.17 -16.45 -5.20
CA ASP A 167 -10.57 -16.63 -6.60
C ASP A 167 -11.80 -15.77 -6.93
N MET A 168 -12.01 -15.47 -8.21
CA MET A 168 -13.19 -14.70 -8.66
C MET A 168 -14.53 -15.42 -8.44
N ASP A 169 -14.51 -16.73 -8.16
CA ASP A 169 -15.68 -17.51 -7.73
C ASP A 169 -15.93 -17.47 -6.21
N GLY A 170 -15.07 -16.77 -5.45
CA GLY A 170 -15.16 -16.62 -4.01
C GLY A 170 -14.41 -17.68 -3.20
N ARG A 171 -13.72 -18.63 -3.85
CA ARG A 171 -12.92 -19.63 -3.13
C ARG A 171 -11.69 -18.99 -2.47
N ILE A 172 -11.52 -19.20 -1.17
CA ILE A 172 -10.38 -18.69 -0.39
C ILE A 172 -9.37 -19.81 -0.12
N THR A 173 -8.10 -19.54 -0.41
CA THR A 173 -6.95 -20.38 -0.04
C THR A 173 -6.03 -19.57 0.88
N VAL A 174 -5.58 -20.17 1.98
CA VAL A 174 -4.65 -19.56 2.95
C VAL A 174 -3.26 -20.16 2.80
N HIS A 175 -2.24 -19.30 2.82
CA HIS A 175 -0.84 -19.66 2.72
C HIS A 175 -0.10 -19.16 3.97
N GLU A 176 0.35 -20.09 4.81
CA GLU A 176 1.14 -19.75 6.01
C GLU A 176 2.47 -19.12 5.64
N LEU A 177 2.89 -18.15 6.44
CA LEU A 177 4.24 -17.60 6.36
C LEU A 177 5.23 -18.52 7.10
N PRO A 178 6.46 -18.70 6.56
CA PRO A 178 7.53 -19.42 7.25
C PRO A 178 7.89 -18.81 8.61
N THR A 179 7.91 -17.49 8.70
CA THR A 179 8.21 -16.78 9.95
C THR A 179 6.96 -16.72 10.86
N GLU A 180 7.08 -17.30 12.06
CA GLU A 180 6.04 -17.22 13.08
C GLU A 180 5.81 -15.77 13.53
N ALA A 181 4.54 -15.41 13.76
CA ALA A 181 4.13 -14.09 14.24
C ALA A 181 4.69 -12.91 13.40
N ALA A 182 4.89 -13.11 12.10
CA ALA A 182 5.41 -12.12 11.15
C ALA A 182 4.60 -10.81 11.06
N ALA A 183 3.29 -10.90 11.30
CA ALA A 183 2.32 -9.81 11.19
C ALA A 183 2.36 -9.11 9.81
N PRO A 184 1.94 -9.78 8.72
CA PRO A 184 1.97 -9.16 7.41
C PRO A 184 1.00 -7.97 7.31
N VAL A 185 1.38 -6.89 6.60
CA VAL A 185 0.56 -5.66 6.47
C VAL A 185 0.32 -5.29 5.02
N GLY A 186 1.27 -4.63 4.36
CA GLY A 186 1.18 -4.19 2.96
C GLY A 186 1.36 -5.37 2.00
N ILE A 187 0.70 -5.29 0.84
CA ILE A 187 0.83 -6.29 -0.22
C ILE A 187 0.71 -5.63 -1.59
N THR A 188 1.50 -6.11 -2.54
CA THR A 188 1.42 -5.75 -3.96
C THR A 188 1.65 -7.00 -4.81
N VAL A 189 1.19 -6.98 -6.05
CA VAL A 189 1.43 -8.05 -7.01
C VAL A 189 2.11 -7.44 -8.23
N ASP A 190 3.26 -7.98 -8.61
CA ASP A 190 3.99 -7.56 -9.80
C ASP A 190 3.38 -8.14 -11.08
N GLN A 191 3.79 -7.65 -12.25
CA GLN A 191 3.24 -8.00 -13.56
C GLN A 191 3.36 -9.50 -13.87
N ASP A 192 4.36 -10.18 -13.33
CA ASP A 192 4.58 -11.63 -13.48
C ASP A 192 3.73 -12.48 -12.52
N GLY A 193 2.95 -11.85 -11.65
CA GLY A 193 2.14 -12.52 -10.63
C GLY A 193 2.88 -12.81 -9.33
N THR A 194 4.14 -12.37 -9.18
CA THR A 194 4.86 -12.42 -7.92
C THR A 194 4.17 -11.52 -6.90
N VAL A 195 3.85 -12.08 -5.74
CA VAL A 195 3.26 -11.36 -4.61
C VAL A 195 4.37 -10.92 -3.68
N TRP A 196 4.40 -9.62 -3.36
CA TRP A 196 5.32 -9.03 -2.40
C TRP A 196 4.54 -8.45 -1.22
N PHE A 197 5.03 -8.64 -0.01
CA PHE A 197 4.35 -8.15 1.20
C PHE A 197 5.32 -7.73 2.30
N THR A 198 4.90 -6.81 3.15
CA THR A 198 5.66 -6.41 4.35
C THR A 198 5.28 -7.26 5.54
N GLU A 199 6.24 -7.57 6.39
CA GLU A 199 6.03 -8.25 7.67
C GLU A 199 6.46 -7.33 8.82
N ILE A 200 5.48 -6.62 9.39
CA ILE A 200 5.75 -5.46 10.25
C ILE A 200 6.40 -5.84 11.58
N ALA A 201 6.04 -7.01 12.13
CA ALA A 201 6.58 -7.47 13.41
C ALA A 201 7.92 -8.20 13.23
N ALA A 202 8.07 -8.94 12.12
CA ALA A 202 9.32 -9.60 11.82
C ALA A 202 10.41 -8.61 11.36
N GLY A 203 10.07 -7.56 10.61
CA GLY A 203 11.06 -6.66 10.02
C GLY A 203 11.68 -7.24 8.75
N GLN A 204 10.84 -7.70 7.83
CA GLN A 204 11.22 -8.27 6.54
C GLN A 204 10.21 -7.98 5.45
N ILE A 205 10.64 -8.26 4.22
CA ILE A 205 9.78 -8.32 3.04
C ILE A 205 9.63 -9.79 2.64
N GLY A 206 8.40 -10.24 2.50
CA GLY A 206 8.08 -11.56 1.98
C GLY A 206 7.79 -11.52 0.49
N ARG A 207 8.10 -12.61 -0.19
CA ARG A 207 7.87 -12.84 -1.61
C ARG A 207 7.24 -14.20 -1.82
N ARG A 208 6.17 -14.27 -2.61
CA ARG A 208 5.62 -15.51 -3.13
C ARG A 208 5.62 -15.49 -4.66
N THR A 209 6.32 -16.43 -5.28
CA THR A 209 6.29 -16.62 -6.75
C THR A 209 4.96 -17.26 -7.19
N PRO A 210 4.58 -17.18 -8.48
CA PRO A 210 3.34 -17.78 -8.98
C PRO A 210 3.20 -19.28 -8.69
N ASP A 211 4.30 -20.04 -8.80
CA ASP A 211 4.36 -21.48 -8.49
C ASP A 211 4.29 -21.79 -6.98
N GLY A 212 4.32 -20.76 -6.13
CA GLY A 212 4.06 -20.85 -4.70
C GLY A 212 5.28 -20.98 -3.81
N GLN A 213 6.49 -20.78 -4.34
CA GLN A 213 7.68 -20.66 -3.50
C GLN A 213 7.62 -19.37 -2.67
N MET A 214 7.82 -19.50 -1.36
CA MET A 214 7.93 -18.39 -0.42
C MET A 214 9.40 -18.12 -0.11
N THR A 215 9.81 -16.85 -0.17
CA THR A 215 11.14 -16.38 0.23
C THR A 215 10.97 -15.12 1.08
N GLU A 216 11.77 -14.99 2.14
CA GLU A 216 11.73 -13.85 3.07
C GLU A 216 13.08 -13.12 3.06
N TYR A 217 13.04 -11.79 3.02
CA TYR A 217 14.21 -10.91 2.90
C TYR A 217 14.33 -10.03 4.16
N PRO A 218 15.22 -10.36 5.11
CA PRO A 218 15.44 -9.57 6.30
C PRO A 218 15.86 -8.13 5.98
N LEU A 219 15.21 -7.15 6.62
CA LEU A 219 15.68 -5.77 6.57
C LEU A 219 16.98 -5.63 7.38
N PRO A 220 17.88 -4.72 6.99
CA PRO A 220 19.10 -4.42 7.76
C PRO A 220 18.81 -4.06 9.22
N ASP A 221 17.68 -3.41 9.46
CA ASP A 221 17.13 -3.11 10.77
C ASP A 221 15.79 -3.82 10.95
N ARG A 222 15.78 -4.86 11.79
CA ARG A 222 14.59 -5.68 12.07
C ARG A 222 13.51 -4.92 12.86
N SER A 223 13.84 -3.78 13.45
CA SER A 223 12.89 -2.93 14.18
C SER A 223 12.22 -1.87 13.30
N ALA A 224 12.52 -1.86 11.99
CA ALA A 224 12.09 -0.82 11.06
C ALA A 224 10.57 -0.72 10.82
N ARG A 225 9.82 -1.78 11.17
CA ARG A 225 8.36 -1.86 11.01
C ARG A 225 7.89 -1.49 9.59
N PRO A 226 8.19 -2.32 8.57
CA PRO A 226 7.74 -2.05 7.21
C PRO A 226 6.21 -2.05 7.12
N HIS A 227 5.63 -1.06 6.44
CA HIS A 227 4.18 -0.83 6.41
C HIS A 227 3.57 -1.07 5.03
N ALA A 228 3.70 -0.13 4.08
CA ALA A 228 3.14 -0.25 2.74
C ALA A 228 4.21 -0.68 1.72
N ILE A 229 3.76 -1.19 0.58
CA ILE A 229 4.62 -1.72 -0.48
C ILE A 229 3.96 -1.50 -1.85
N THR A 230 4.77 -1.23 -2.87
CA THR A 230 4.35 -1.05 -4.26
C THR A 230 5.47 -1.53 -5.19
N THR A 231 5.15 -1.77 -6.47
CA THR A 231 6.13 -2.10 -7.52
C THR A 231 6.13 -1.01 -8.58
N ASP A 232 7.32 -0.62 -9.04
CA ASP A 232 7.44 0.31 -10.16
C ASP A 232 7.42 -0.40 -11.52
N ALA A 233 7.47 0.37 -12.60
CA ALA A 233 7.44 -0.15 -13.97
C ALA A 233 8.70 -0.96 -14.34
N GLN A 234 9.76 -0.88 -13.54
CA GLN A 234 11.00 -1.64 -13.71
C GLN A 234 10.99 -2.96 -12.94
N GLY A 235 9.94 -3.22 -12.15
CA GLY A 235 9.84 -4.39 -11.28
C GLY A 235 10.60 -4.23 -9.96
N THR A 236 11.06 -3.02 -9.62
CA THR A 236 11.63 -2.75 -8.30
C THR A 236 10.49 -2.64 -7.30
N THR A 237 10.64 -3.34 -6.18
CA THR A 237 9.68 -3.28 -5.09
C THR A 237 10.09 -2.18 -4.12
N TRP A 238 9.19 -1.23 -3.84
CA TRP A 238 9.41 -0.11 -2.93
C TRP A 238 8.50 -0.25 -1.71
N PHE A 239 9.00 0.07 -0.53
CA PHE A 239 8.24 -0.05 0.71
C PHE A 239 8.57 1.07 1.69
N THR A 240 7.64 1.33 2.61
CA THR A 240 7.83 2.29 3.71
C THR A 240 8.26 1.58 4.98
N GLU A 241 9.23 2.14 5.67
CA GLU A 241 9.64 1.73 7.01
C GLU A 241 9.10 2.74 8.02
N TRP A 242 7.88 2.49 8.50
CA TRP A 242 7.16 3.39 9.41
C TRP A 242 8.00 3.70 10.65
N GLY A 243 8.62 2.68 11.25
CA GLY A 243 9.30 2.80 12.55
C GLY A 243 10.70 3.40 12.45
N ALA A 244 11.35 3.24 11.30
CA ALA A 244 12.69 3.77 11.07
C ALA A 244 12.71 5.09 10.31
N ASN A 245 11.56 5.59 9.83
CA ASN A 245 11.46 6.83 9.06
C ASN A 245 12.24 6.77 7.72
N ARG A 246 12.07 5.67 6.98
CA ARG A 246 12.78 5.41 5.72
C ARG A 246 11.85 4.93 4.61
N VAL A 247 12.32 5.03 3.37
CA VAL A 247 11.80 4.29 2.22
C VAL A 247 12.84 3.27 1.79
N GLY A 248 12.42 2.02 1.63
CA GLY A 248 13.27 0.94 1.13
C GLY A 248 12.95 0.56 -0.31
N SER A 249 13.94 0.02 -1.00
CA SER A 249 13.81 -0.65 -2.29
C SER A 249 14.37 -2.06 -2.21
N LEU A 250 13.77 -2.95 -2.99
CA LEU A 250 14.15 -4.35 -3.12
C LEU A 250 14.11 -4.74 -4.60
N THR A 251 15.26 -5.17 -5.11
CA THR A 251 15.37 -5.73 -6.45
C THR A 251 14.97 -7.21 -6.45
N GLY A 252 14.54 -7.75 -7.59
CA GLY A 252 14.05 -9.13 -7.70
C GLY A 252 15.08 -10.23 -7.33
N ASP A 253 16.37 -9.90 -7.32
CA ASP A 253 17.47 -10.75 -6.85
C ASP A 253 17.70 -10.69 -5.33
N GLY A 254 16.93 -9.86 -4.61
CA GLY A 254 16.90 -9.83 -3.14
C GLY A 254 17.75 -8.75 -2.47
N ASN A 255 18.30 -7.80 -3.22
CA ASN A 255 19.09 -6.72 -2.63
C ASN A 255 18.18 -5.63 -2.05
N VAL A 256 18.27 -5.42 -0.74
CA VAL A 256 17.56 -4.36 -0.03
C VAL A 256 18.45 -3.11 0.06
N THR A 257 17.91 -1.96 -0.35
CA THR A 257 18.50 -0.64 -0.09
C THR A 257 17.51 0.21 0.69
N VAL A 258 17.99 1.04 1.62
CA VAL A 258 17.14 1.93 2.43
C VAL A 258 17.58 3.38 2.30
N HIS A 259 16.62 4.29 2.43
CA HIS A 259 16.80 5.72 2.21
C HIS A 259 16.10 6.52 3.30
N ASP A 260 16.86 7.32 4.05
CA ASP A 260 16.34 8.16 5.13
C ASP A 260 15.45 9.29 4.57
N LEU A 261 14.27 9.45 5.16
CA LEU A 261 13.45 10.63 4.93
C LEU A 261 14.10 11.85 5.61
N PRO A 262 14.06 13.04 4.97
CA PRO A 262 14.79 14.19 5.48
C PRO A 262 14.17 14.78 6.75
N THR A 263 12.85 14.68 6.91
CA THR A 263 12.14 15.09 8.12
C THR A 263 12.06 13.92 9.11
N PRO A 264 12.63 14.04 10.33
CA PRO A 264 12.56 13.00 11.36
C PRO A 264 11.13 12.74 11.84
N ALA A 265 10.85 11.51 12.29
CA ALA A 265 9.56 11.11 12.84
C ALA A 265 8.37 11.45 11.92
N SER A 266 8.55 11.25 10.62
CA SER A 266 7.52 11.52 9.61
C SER A 266 6.49 10.39 9.48
N GLU A 267 6.79 9.22 10.03
CA GLU A 267 5.91 8.04 10.05
C GLU A 267 5.34 7.72 8.64
N PRO A 268 6.18 7.29 7.68
CA PRO A 268 5.73 7.03 6.32
C PRO A 268 4.75 5.85 6.27
N HIS A 269 3.62 6.08 5.61
CA HIS A 269 2.53 5.10 5.48
C HIS A 269 2.39 4.60 4.04
N GLY A 270 1.35 5.01 3.31
CA GLY A 270 1.07 4.56 1.95
C GLY A 270 2.13 5.04 0.96
N ILE A 271 2.44 4.19 -0.03
CA ILE A 271 3.39 4.48 -1.10
C ILE A 271 2.78 4.13 -2.46
N THR A 272 2.99 4.98 -3.47
CA THR A 272 2.50 4.78 -4.84
C THR A 272 3.51 5.29 -5.85
N VAL A 273 3.44 4.77 -7.08
CA VAL A 273 4.04 5.42 -8.25
C VAL A 273 3.15 6.59 -8.67
N GLY A 274 3.75 7.77 -8.81
CA GLY A 274 3.15 9.02 -9.22
C GLY A 274 2.92 9.13 -10.73
N PRO A 275 2.26 10.20 -11.20
CA PRO A 275 1.99 10.45 -12.62
C PRO A 275 3.25 10.66 -13.46
N ASP A 276 4.37 11.00 -12.83
CA ASP A 276 5.70 11.23 -13.43
C ASP A 276 6.66 10.06 -13.24
N SER A 277 6.15 8.88 -12.85
CA SER A 277 6.92 7.69 -12.47
C SER A 277 7.82 7.85 -11.23
N ALA A 278 7.75 8.98 -10.51
CA ALA A 278 8.39 9.12 -9.21
C ALA A 278 7.61 8.33 -8.15
N LEU A 279 8.28 7.91 -7.09
CA LEU A 279 7.63 7.30 -5.93
C LEU A 279 7.13 8.40 -5.01
N TRP A 280 5.93 8.23 -4.47
CA TRP A 280 5.30 9.14 -3.53
C TRP A 280 4.85 8.40 -2.29
N THR A 281 5.22 8.91 -1.11
CA THR A 281 4.80 8.36 0.18
C THR A 281 4.07 9.41 1.03
N ALA A 282 3.01 8.98 1.72
CA ALA A 282 2.28 9.80 2.67
C ALA A 282 2.99 9.82 4.03
N LEU A 283 3.21 11.02 4.57
CA LEU A 283 3.84 11.25 5.86
C LEU A 283 2.79 11.80 6.82
N GLU A 284 2.65 11.16 7.98
CA GLU A 284 1.60 11.51 8.95
C GLU A 284 1.75 12.92 9.53
N THR A 285 2.96 13.50 9.39
CA THR A 285 3.30 14.89 9.73
C THR A 285 2.61 15.95 8.87
N GLY A 286 1.77 15.56 7.90
CA GLY A 286 1.02 16.48 7.05
C GLY A 286 1.67 16.73 5.68
N ALA A 287 2.58 15.86 5.25
CA ALA A 287 3.31 16.01 3.99
C ALA A 287 3.21 14.76 3.11
N LEU A 288 3.53 14.93 1.83
CA LEU A 288 3.85 13.86 0.90
C LEU A 288 5.32 13.99 0.50
N ALA A 289 6.07 12.89 0.52
CA ALA A 289 7.45 12.87 0.03
C ALA A 289 7.54 12.21 -1.35
N ARG A 290 8.17 12.91 -2.30
CA ARG A 290 8.49 12.46 -3.64
C ARG A 290 9.93 11.98 -3.71
N LEU A 291 10.15 10.85 -4.38
CA LEU A 291 11.46 10.24 -4.63
C LEU A 291 11.59 9.92 -6.12
N ASP A 292 12.61 10.44 -6.78
CA ASP A 292 12.94 10.02 -8.15
C ASP A 292 13.78 8.73 -8.10
N PRO A 293 13.24 7.57 -8.52
CA PRO A 293 13.96 6.31 -8.46
C PRO A 293 15.21 6.30 -9.36
N THR A 294 15.19 7.04 -10.49
CA THR A 294 16.32 7.08 -11.43
C THR A 294 17.53 7.81 -10.88
N ALA A 295 17.31 8.74 -9.94
CA ALA A 295 18.38 9.48 -9.27
C ALA A 295 19.18 8.61 -8.28
N ILE A 296 18.64 7.45 -7.89
CA ILE A 296 19.27 6.52 -6.95
C ILE A 296 20.23 5.57 -7.70
N ASP A 297 19.79 5.00 -8.82
CA ASP A 297 20.61 4.09 -9.64
C ASP A 297 21.88 4.74 -10.19
N ALA A 298 21.80 6.03 -10.56
CA ALA A 298 22.95 6.80 -11.03
C ALA A 298 24.06 6.94 -9.96
N LYS A 299 23.71 6.90 -8.67
CA LYS A 299 24.71 6.93 -7.58
C LYS A 299 25.33 5.56 -7.34
N ALA A 300 24.55 4.48 -7.42
CA ALA A 300 25.03 3.11 -7.24
C ALA A 300 26.06 2.70 -8.31
N THR A 301 25.91 3.18 -9.55
CA THR A 301 26.88 2.91 -10.63
C THR A 301 28.19 3.71 -10.51
N SER A 302 28.22 4.78 -9.70
CA SER A 302 29.41 5.63 -9.51
C SER A 302 30.36 5.18 -8.40
N SER A 303 30.01 4.16 -7.60
CA SER A 303 30.79 3.66 -6.46
C SER A 303 31.39 2.25 -6.65
N ALA A 304 31.30 1.66 -7.86
CA ALA A 304 31.87 0.35 -8.13
C ALA A 304 33.41 0.41 -8.24
N VAL A 305 34.12 0.03 -7.17
CA VAL A 305 35.53 -0.39 -7.25
C VAL A 305 35.55 -1.86 -7.70
N PRO A 306 36.29 -2.25 -8.76
CA PRO A 306 36.30 -3.63 -9.23
C PRO A 306 36.93 -4.54 -8.17
N THR A 307 36.22 -5.58 -7.73
CA THR A 307 36.83 -6.68 -6.96
C THR A 307 37.55 -7.64 -7.92
N GLU A 308 38.87 -7.75 -7.77
CA GLU A 308 39.69 -8.74 -8.46
C GLU A 308 39.15 -10.16 -8.20
N LYS A 309 38.82 -10.87 -9.27
CA LYS A 309 38.61 -12.32 -9.21
C LYS A 309 39.95 -13.00 -8.98
N ARG A 310 40.19 -13.54 -7.78
CA ARG A 310 41.21 -14.57 -7.59
C ARG A 310 40.61 -15.94 -7.90
N ASN A 311 41.04 -16.52 -9.01
CA ASN A 311 40.89 -17.95 -9.25
C ASN A 311 41.78 -18.70 -8.26
N LEU A 312 41.20 -19.65 -7.54
CA LEU A 312 41.96 -20.69 -6.86
C LEU A 312 41.82 -21.97 -7.70
N SER A 313 42.98 -22.49 -8.10
CA SER A 313 43.21 -23.78 -8.75
C SER A 313 42.88 -24.96 -7.84
#